data_AF-A0A937SAQ2-F1
#
_entry.id   AF-A0A937SAQ2-F1
#
_cell.length_a   1.000
_cell.length_b   1.000
_cell.length_c   1.000
_cell.angle_alpha   90.00
_cell.angle_beta   90.00
_cell.angle_gamma   90.00
#
_symmetry.space_group_name_H-M   'P 1'
#
loop_
_entity.id
_entity.type
_entity.pdbx_description
1 polymer ?
#
loop_
_entity_poly.entity_id
_entity_poly.type
_entity_poly.pdbx_seq_one_letter_code
_entity_poly.pdbx_strand_id
1 'polypeptide(L)'
;MTLTRTLLPTFLRPLVWLGLAGLLAATLAVTASASQDSGLAAIGGEGSGLISGFVIADVDYALSDARPGRLDSVSLSVVGPDGRTTATRVSVSLIAGQPATDCLQQSPSRWTCPLDLPVAAADSLQVSASG
;
A
#
# COMPACT_ATOMS: atom_id res chain seq x y z
N MET A 1 -18.07 57.80 -18.25
CA MET A 1 -17.97 56.76 -17.20
C MET A 1 -17.05 55.68 -17.72
N THR A 2 -15.80 55.67 -17.27
CA THR A 2 -14.78 54.75 -17.82
C THR A 2 -14.02 54.15 -16.65
N LEU A 3 -14.29 52.87 -16.41
CA LEU A 3 -13.82 52.09 -15.26
C LEU A 3 -12.32 51.83 -15.35
N THR A 4 -11.71 52.01 -14.19
CA THR A 4 -10.30 51.90 -13.82
C THR A 4 -9.75 50.51 -14.18
N ARG A 5 -8.88 50.46 -15.18
CA ARG A 5 -8.09 49.26 -15.51
C ARG A 5 -6.95 49.19 -14.51
N THR A 6 -6.99 48.23 -13.60
CA THR A 6 -5.99 47.95 -12.57
C THR A 6 -4.63 47.69 -13.22
N LEU A 7 -3.84 48.76 -13.34
CA LEU A 7 -2.43 48.74 -13.69
C LEU A 7 -1.68 48.12 -12.52
N LEU A 8 -1.49 46.79 -12.58
CA LEU A 8 -0.52 46.14 -11.73
C LEU A 8 0.83 46.82 -12.03
N PRO A 9 1.47 47.48 -11.05
CA PRO A 9 2.66 48.29 -11.28
C PRO A 9 3.75 47.40 -11.90
N THR A 10 4.34 47.89 -12.98
CA THR A 10 5.37 47.23 -13.79
C THR A 10 6.57 46.72 -12.99
N PHE A 11 6.79 47.29 -11.80
CA PHE A 11 7.84 46.90 -10.84
C PHE A 11 7.53 45.62 -10.04
N LEU A 12 6.27 45.22 -9.90
CA LEU A 12 5.89 43.98 -9.21
C LEU A 12 5.90 42.74 -10.12
N ARG A 13 5.88 42.94 -11.43
CA ARG A 13 5.98 41.88 -12.45
C ARG A 13 7.20 40.97 -12.28
N PRO A 14 8.46 41.46 -12.16
CA PRO A 14 9.61 40.58 -12.00
C PRO A 14 9.59 39.81 -10.67
N LEU A 15 9.01 40.38 -9.62
CA LEU A 15 8.88 39.75 -8.30
C LEU A 15 7.91 38.56 -8.34
N VAL A 16 6.82 38.67 -9.11
CA VAL A 16 5.85 37.58 -9.33
C VAL A 16 6.49 36.43 -10.09
N TRP A 17 7.30 36.70 -11.13
CA TRP A 17 8.01 35.67 -11.88
C TRP A 17 9.08 34.97 -11.05
N LEU A 18 9.81 35.71 -10.20
CA LEU A 18 10.77 35.14 -9.25
C LEU A 18 10.10 34.26 -8.18
N GLY A 19 8.94 34.69 -7.67
CA GLY A 19 8.14 33.88 -6.73
C GLY A 19 7.62 32.59 -7.36
N LEU A 20 7.16 32.65 -8.62
CA LEU A 20 6.69 31.47 -9.35
C LEU A 20 7.83 30.48 -9.67
N ALA A 21 9.00 30.98 -10.03
CA ALA A 21 10.19 30.15 -10.28
C ALA A 21 10.69 29.47 -8.99
N GLY A 22 10.63 30.16 -7.86
CA GLY A 22 10.95 29.58 -6.55
C GLY A 22 9.97 28.48 -6.13
N LEU A 23 8.67 28.65 -6.42
CA LEU A 23 7.66 27.64 -6.13
C LEU A 23 7.82 26.38 -7.00
N LEU A 24 8.26 26.53 -8.25
CA LEU A 24 8.52 25.42 -9.18
C LEU A 24 9.79 24.63 -8.82
N ALA A 25 10.78 25.26 -8.19
CA ALA A 25 11.99 24.58 -7.73
C ALA A 25 11.75 23.72 -6.46
N ALA A 26 10.72 24.04 -5.66
CA ALA A 26 10.42 23.34 -4.41
C ALA A 26 9.72 21.97 -4.61
N THR A 27 9.24 21.65 -5.82
CA THR A 27 8.53 20.40 -6.11
C THR A 27 9.42 19.28 -6.67
N LEU A 28 10.72 19.53 -6.90
CA LEU A 28 11.65 18.54 -7.46
C LEU A 28 12.27 17.57 -6.45
N ALA A 29 11.88 17.62 -5.17
CA ALA A 29 12.38 16.72 -4.14
C ALA A 29 11.32 15.68 -3.71
N VAL A 30 10.71 14.98 -4.66
CA VAL A 30 10.09 13.67 -4.37
C VAL A 30 11.08 12.60 -4.79
N THR A 31 12.05 12.31 -3.92
CA THR A 31 12.84 11.09 -4.04
C THR A 31 11.97 9.95 -3.51
N ALA A 32 11.18 9.34 -4.41
CA ALA A 32 10.66 8.01 -4.17
C ALA A 32 11.87 7.06 -4.12
N SER A 33 12.32 6.71 -2.92
CA SER A 33 13.32 5.68 -2.72
C SER A 33 12.68 4.32 -2.98
N ALA A 34 12.76 3.84 -4.22
CA ALA A 34 12.59 2.43 -4.53
C ALA A 34 13.97 1.76 -4.38
N SER A 35 14.20 1.10 -3.24
CA SER A 35 15.32 0.17 -3.09
C SER A 35 15.00 -1.09 -3.89
N GLN A 36 15.54 -1.19 -5.11
CA GLN A 36 15.52 -2.43 -5.87
C GLN A 36 16.66 -3.32 -5.40
N ASP A 37 16.35 -4.37 -4.65
CA ASP A 37 17.30 -5.43 -4.37
C ASP A 37 17.26 -6.44 -5.53
N SER A 38 18.43 -6.65 -6.13
CA SER A 38 18.60 -7.43 -7.37
C SER A 38 18.77 -8.89 -7.00
N GLY A 39 17.81 -9.77 -7.31
CA GLY A 39 18.07 -11.21 -7.16
C GLY A 39 16.95 -12.24 -7.23
N LEU A 40 15.67 -11.89 -7.37
CA LEU A 40 14.59 -12.89 -7.50
C LEU A 40 13.61 -12.47 -8.60
N ALA A 41 13.17 -13.45 -9.38
CA ALA A 41 12.29 -13.30 -10.54
C ALA A 41 11.13 -12.33 -10.29
N ALA A 42 10.76 -11.56 -11.32
CA ALA A 42 9.72 -10.53 -11.27
C ALA A 42 8.50 -10.93 -10.41
N ILE A 43 8.48 -10.50 -9.15
CA ILE A 43 7.29 -10.56 -8.30
C ILE A 43 6.46 -9.35 -8.67
N GLY A 44 5.72 -9.45 -9.78
CA GLY A 44 4.64 -8.53 -10.07
C GLY A 44 3.52 -8.79 -9.07
N GLY A 45 3.32 -7.86 -8.13
CA GLY A 45 2.13 -7.83 -7.28
C GLY A 45 1.17 -6.76 -7.80
N GLU A 46 -0.05 -7.14 -8.17
CA GLU A 46 -1.13 -6.18 -8.37
C GLU A 46 -1.80 -5.91 -7.02
N GLY A 47 -1.73 -4.65 -6.57
CA GLY A 47 -2.44 -4.18 -5.38
C GLY A 47 -3.75 -3.51 -5.77
N SER A 48 -4.88 -4.00 -5.26
CA SER A 48 -6.17 -3.31 -5.37
C SER A 48 -6.76 -3.08 -3.98
N GLY A 49 -7.05 -1.83 -3.62
CA GLY A 49 -7.69 -1.47 -2.35
C GLY A 49 -7.92 0.03 -2.19
N LEU A 50 -8.85 0.40 -1.31
CA LEU A 50 -8.98 1.76 -0.78
C LEU A 50 -7.68 2.16 -0.08
N ILE A 51 -7.35 3.47 -0.06
CA ILE A 51 -6.17 4.08 0.59
C ILE A 51 -6.27 3.93 2.13
N SER A 52 -6.45 2.73 2.65
CA SER A 52 -6.13 2.47 4.05
C SER A 52 -4.60 2.53 4.09
N GLY A 53 -4.04 3.48 4.86
CA GLY A 53 -2.60 3.70 4.93
C GLY A 53 -1.80 2.54 5.52
N PHE A 54 -2.38 1.34 5.57
CA PHE A 54 -1.74 0.12 6.02
C PHE A 54 -0.79 -0.41 4.95
N VAL A 55 0.44 -0.66 5.37
CA VAL A 55 1.44 -1.40 4.61
C VAL A 55 1.29 -2.87 4.97
N ILE A 56 1.09 -3.70 3.95
CA ILE A 56 1.14 -5.15 4.05
C ILE A 56 2.57 -5.60 3.70
N ALA A 57 3.21 -6.34 4.60
CA ALA A 57 4.59 -6.80 4.46
C ALA A 57 4.76 -8.24 4.93
N ASP A 58 5.95 -8.82 4.70
CA ASP A 58 6.38 -10.13 5.22
C ASP A 58 5.37 -11.27 4.97
N VAL A 59 4.75 -11.29 3.79
CA VAL A 59 3.77 -12.33 3.44
C VAL A 59 4.49 -13.68 3.30
N ASP A 60 4.05 -14.65 4.09
CA ASP A 60 4.60 -16.00 4.16
C ASP A 60 3.47 -17.03 4.06
N TYR A 61 3.66 -18.07 3.25
CA TYR A 61 2.66 -19.12 3.03
C TYR A 61 3.16 -20.43 3.61
N ALA A 62 2.39 -21.00 4.54
CA ALA A 62 2.67 -22.32 5.08
C ALA A 62 1.93 -23.40 4.27
N LEU A 63 2.68 -24.34 3.73
CA LEU A 63 2.14 -25.55 3.12
C LEU A 63 1.83 -26.60 4.19
N SER A 64 0.86 -27.46 3.89
CA SER A 64 0.52 -28.56 4.79
C SER A 64 1.54 -29.68 4.73
N ASP A 65 2.18 -29.98 5.86
CA ASP A 65 3.04 -31.16 6.02
C ASP A 65 2.26 -32.46 5.87
N ALA A 66 0.98 -32.46 6.26
CA ALA A 66 0.10 -33.62 6.16
C ALA A 66 -0.46 -33.83 4.75
N ARG A 67 -0.59 -32.74 3.96
CA ARG A 67 -1.24 -32.74 2.64
C ARG A 67 -0.41 -31.91 1.64
N PRO A 68 0.63 -32.50 1.04
CA PRO A 68 1.48 -31.81 0.08
C PRO A 68 0.66 -31.18 -1.05
N GLY A 69 0.84 -29.88 -1.28
CA GLY A 69 0.09 -29.12 -2.29
C GLY A 69 -1.15 -28.38 -1.76
N ARG A 70 -1.38 -28.36 -0.44
CA ARG A 70 -2.37 -27.48 0.20
C ARG A 70 -1.69 -26.37 1.01
N LEU A 71 -2.33 -25.21 1.05
CA LEU A 71 -2.01 -24.12 1.96
C LEU A 71 -2.72 -24.35 3.29
N ASP A 72 -1.96 -24.36 4.38
CA ASP A 72 -2.47 -24.43 5.75
C ASP A 72 -2.65 -23.04 6.36
N SER A 73 -1.80 -22.07 5.99
CA SER A 73 -1.99 -20.68 6.41
C SER A 73 -1.24 -19.68 5.55
N VAL A 74 -1.63 -18.42 5.65
CA VAL A 74 -0.82 -17.28 5.22
C VAL A 74 -0.58 -16.38 6.44
N SER A 75 0.66 -15.97 6.63
CA SER A 75 1.06 -15.04 7.67
C SER A 75 1.56 -13.75 7.05
N LEU A 76 1.17 -12.61 7.58
CA LEU A 76 1.51 -11.30 7.03
C LEU A 76 1.65 -10.25 8.14
N SER A 77 2.38 -9.19 7.84
CA SER A 77 2.55 -8.03 8.71
C SER A 77 1.62 -6.90 8.23
N VAL A 78 0.85 -6.31 9.14
CA VAL A 78 -0.01 -5.15 8.89
C VAL A 78 0.45 -4.00 9.78
N VAL A 79 0.94 -2.93 9.14
CA VAL A 79 1.48 -1.76 9.84
C VAL A 79 0.81 -0.51 9.28
N GLY A 80 0.36 0.40 10.15
CA GLY A 80 -0.21 1.68 9.76
C GLY A 80 0.84 2.64 9.19
N PRO A 81 0.41 3.80 8.66
CA PRO A 81 1.29 4.75 7.97
C PRO A 81 2.29 5.43 8.91
N ASP A 82 2.04 5.40 10.22
CA ASP A 82 2.91 5.90 11.29
C ASP A 82 3.88 4.83 11.82
N GLY A 83 3.93 3.66 11.21
CA GLY A 83 4.75 2.53 11.65
C GLY A 83 4.16 1.77 12.85
N ARG A 84 2.95 2.13 13.31
CA ARG A 84 2.26 1.46 14.41
C ARG A 84 1.13 0.60 13.88
N THR A 85 0.79 -0.49 14.58
CA THR A 85 -0.38 -1.28 14.19
C THR A 85 -1.64 -0.76 14.86
N THR A 86 -2.53 -0.22 14.04
CA THR A 86 -3.90 0.17 14.44
C THR A 86 -4.96 -0.78 13.90
N ALA A 87 -4.58 -1.77 13.09
CA ALA A 87 -5.52 -2.77 12.58
C ALA A 87 -6.06 -3.61 13.74
N THR A 88 -7.39 -3.67 13.86
CA THR A 88 -8.12 -4.48 14.84
C THR A 88 -8.77 -5.71 14.19
N ARG A 89 -8.94 -5.69 12.87
CA ARG A 89 -9.43 -6.82 12.08
C ARG A 89 -8.65 -6.91 10.77
N VAL A 90 -8.26 -8.14 10.42
CA VAL A 90 -7.61 -8.47 9.16
C VAL A 90 -8.27 -9.71 8.59
N SER A 91 -8.56 -9.71 7.29
CA SER A 91 -9.04 -10.86 6.54
C SER A 91 -8.37 -10.93 5.18
N VAL A 92 -8.29 -12.15 4.64
CA VAL A 92 -7.64 -12.42 3.35
C VAL A 92 -8.53 -13.24 2.44
N SER A 93 -8.48 -12.99 1.14
CA SER A 93 -9.06 -13.88 0.13
C SER A 93 -7.99 -14.25 -0.89
N LEU A 94 -7.90 -15.54 -1.23
CA LEU A 94 -6.93 -16.05 -2.21
C LEU A 94 -7.57 -16.36 -3.57
N ILE A 95 -8.91 -16.32 -3.64
CA ILE A 95 -9.69 -16.70 -4.81
C ILE A 95 -10.66 -15.57 -5.10
N ALA A 96 -10.62 -15.03 -6.32
CA ALA A 96 -11.48 -13.92 -6.70
C ALA A 96 -12.96 -14.28 -6.52
N GLY A 97 -13.71 -13.42 -5.83
CA GLY A 97 -15.14 -13.63 -5.58
C GLY A 97 -15.49 -14.67 -4.52
N GLN A 98 -14.49 -15.27 -3.84
CA GLN A 98 -14.73 -16.11 -2.67
C GLN A 98 -14.71 -15.28 -1.38
N PRO A 99 -15.44 -15.74 -0.33
CA PRO A 99 -15.44 -15.06 0.96
C PRO A 99 -14.04 -14.98 1.55
N ALA A 100 -13.73 -13.83 2.14
CA ALA A 100 -12.47 -13.65 2.86
C ALA A 100 -12.46 -14.51 4.14
N THR A 101 -11.29 -15.02 4.48
CA THR A 101 -11.01 -15.74 5.71
C THR A 101 -10.42 -14.80 6.75
N ASP A 102 -10.97 -14.82 7.96
CA ASP A 102 -10.50 -13.99 9.05
C ASP A 102 -9.14 -14.44 9.57
N CYS A 103 -8.29 -13.48 9.91
CA CYS A 103 -6.95 -13.71 10.42
C CYS A 103 -6.92 -13.59 11.94
N LEU A 104 -6.05 -14.40 12.55
CA LEU A 104 -5.75 -14.38 13.97
C LEU A 104 -4.53 -13.49 14.22
N GLN A 105 -4.64 -12.58 15.18
CA GLN A 105 -3.51 -11.74 15.58
C GLN A 105 -2.50 -12.58 16.39
N GLN A 106 -1.27 -12.67 15.90
CA GLN A 106 -0.15 -13.35 16.58
C GLN A 106 0.70 -12.38 17.39
N SER A 107 0.86 -11.15 16.87
CA SER A 107 1.54 -10.05 17.54
C SER A 107 0.90 -8.72 17.11
N PRO A 108 1.29 -7.56 17.67
CA PRO A 108 0.69 -6.28 17.32
C PRO A 108 0.58 -6.07 15.81
N SER A 109 1.65 -6.36 15.05
CA SER A 109 1.68 -6.24 13.59
C SER A 109 1.53 -7.55 12.83
N ARG A 110 1.68 -8.73 13.47
CA ARG A 110 1.67 -10.02 12.79
C ARG A 110 0.30 -10.69 12.85
N TRP A 111 -0.18 -11.12 11.70
CA TRP A 111 -1.45 -11.81 11.53
C TRP A 111 -1.22 -13.13 10.81
N THR A 112 -1.96 -14.16 11.23
CA THR A 112 -1.97 -15.48 10.59
C THR A 112 -3.39 -15.85 10.26
N CYS A 113 -3.64 -16.09 8.98
CA CYS A 113 -4.94 -16.46 8.46
C CYS A 113 -4.89 -17.96 8.17
N PRO A 114 -5.66 -18.80 8.90
CA PRO A 114 -5.74 -20.22 8.60
C PRO A 114 -6.40 -20.40 7.23
N LEU A 115 -5.85 -21.29 6.42
CA LEU A 115 -6.38 -21.65 5.12
C LEU A 115 -6.59 -23.16 5.07
N ASP A 116 -7.47 -23.61 4.19
CA ASP A 116 -7.54 -25.03 3.85
C ASP A 116 -7.91 -25.19 2.37
N LEU A 117 -6.99 -24.79 1.48
CA LEU A 117 -7.24 -24.83 0.04
C LEU A 117 -6.03 -25.38 -0.74
N PRO A 118 -6.25 -26.01 -1.91
CA PRO A 118 -5.17 -26.43 -2.79
C PRO A 118 -4.38 -25.22 -3.28
N VAL A 119 -3.05 -25.32 -3.35
CA VAL A 119 -2.19 -24.26 -3.90
C VAL A 119 -2.63 -23.86 -5.32
N ALA A 120 -3.05 -24.83 -6.12
CA ALA A 120 -3.54 -24.61 -7.48
C ALA A 120 -4.87 -23.84 -7.57
N ALA A 121 -5.58 -23.68 -6.45
CA ALA A 121 -6.81 -22.89 -6.40
C ALA A 121 -6.54 -21.43 -5.97
N ALA A 122 -5.33 -21.09 -5.51
CA ALA A 122 -4.98 -19.74 -5.12
C ALA A 122 -4.58 -18.91 -6.35
N ASP A 123 -5.34 -17.86 -6.64
CA ASP A 123 -5.12 -16.99 -7.80
C ASP A 123 -4.41 -15.68 -7.42
N SER A 124 -4.88 -15.01 -6.37
CA SER A 124 -4.37 -13.69 -5.95
C SER A 124 -4.62 -13.45 -4.46
N LEU A 125 -3.67 -12.88 -3.73
CA LEU A 125 -3.88 -12.47 -2.34
C LEU A 125 -4.55 -11.09 -2.29
N GLN A 126 -5.77 -11.05 -1.77
CA GLN A 126 -6.48 -9.82 -1.42
C GLN A 126 -6.51 -9.70 0.10
N VAL A 127 -6.08 -8.54 0.62
CA VAL A 127 -6.02 -8.29 2.07
C VAL A 127 -6.96 -7.14 2.41
N SER A 128 -7.81 -7.36 3.40
CA SER A 128 -8.67 -6.33 3.97
C SER A 128 -8.30 -6.14 5.44
N ALA A 129 -7.89 -4.92 5.79
CA ALA A 129 -7.57 -4.55 7.16
C ALA A 129 -8.39 -3.32 7.59
N SER A 130 -8.88 -3.33 8.83
CA SER A 130 -9.61 -2.21 9.44
C SER A 130 -9.17 -2.01 10.88
N GLY A 131 -9.16 -0.76 11.32
CA GLY A 131 -8.73 -0.30 12.64
C GLY A 131 -9.64 0.78 13.18
#